data_AF-A0A9E5USK9-F1
#
_entry.id   AF-A0A9E5USK9-F1
#
_cell.length_a   1.000
_cell.length_b   1.000
_cell.length_c   1.000
_cell.angle_alpha   90.00
_cell.angle_beta   90.00
_cell.angle_gamma   90.00
#
_symmetry.space_group_name_H-M   'P 1'
#
loop_
_entity.id
_entity.type
_entity.pdbx_description
1 polymer ?
#
loop_
_entity_poly.entity_id
_entity_poly.type
_entity_poly.pdbx_seq_one_letter_code
_entity_poly.pdbx_strand_id
1 'polypeptide(L)'
;MSIAPRVLTWEALLAHWDDQAVLLTGEIDPSQRASLSAQPQVHILAAAWQLRRAGFLAELGWQALRNGEAVDDPSLLNPLYLKSS
;
A
#
# COMPACT_ATOMS: atom_id res chain seq x y z
N MET A 1 -4.53 -0.86 -13.71
CA MET A 1 -3.12 -1.27 -13.89
C MET A 1 -2.68 -1.90 -12.58
N SER A 2 -2.46 -3.21 -12.52
CA SER A 2 -2.00 -3.87 -11.27
C SER A 2 -0.48 -3.75 -11.20
N ILE A 3 0.04 -3.05 -10.20
CA ILE A 3 1.48 -2.92 -9.97
C ILE A 3 1.88 -4.05 -9.03
N ALA A 4 2.77 -4.94 -9.47
CA ALA A 4 3.32 -5.98 -8.61
C ALA A 4 4.00 -5.36 -7.38
N PRO A 5 3.84 -5.92 -6.16
CA PRO A 5 4.46 -5.38 -4.95
C PRO A 5 5.99 -5.36 -5.03
N ARG A 6 6.63 -4.29 -4.54
CA ARG A 6 8.09 -4.09 -4.59
C ARG A 6 8.60 -3.42 -3.33
N VAL A 7 9.88 -3.64 -3.00
CA VAL A 7 10.61 -2.88 -1.98
C VAL A 7 11.34 -1.75 -2.68
N LEU A 8 11.13 -0.51 -2.22
CA LEU A 8 11.72 0.70 -2.79
C LEU A 8 12.27 1.59 -1.67
N THR A 9 13.25 2.44 -2.00
CA THR A 9 13.59 3.61 -1.18
C THR A 9 12.54 4.70 -1.37
N TRP A 10 12.47 5.66 -0.45
CA TRP A 10 11.56 6.81 -0.62
C TRP A 10 11.86 7.64 -1.86
N GLU A 11 13.14 7.82 -2.20
CA GLU A 11 13.56 8.52 -3.41
C GLU A 11 13.05 7.81 -4.66
N ALA A 12 13.28 6.50 -4.77
CA ALA A 12 12.83 5.71 -5.91
C ALA A 12 11.30 5.62 -6.00
N LEU A 13 10.60 5.63 -4.86
CA LEU A 13 9.15 5.73 -4.81
C LEU A 13 8.71 7.07 -5.39
N LEU A 14 9.18 8.21 -4.86
CA LEU A 14 8.69 9.52 -5.30
C LEU A 14 9.06 9.85 -6.75
N ALA A 15 10.21 9.38 -7.24
CA ALA A 15 10.63 9.54 -8.63
C ALA A 15 9.72 8.80 -9.63
N HIS A 16 8.91 7.82 -9.19
CA HIS A 16 8.03 7.08 -10.09
C HIS A 16 6.81 7.87 -10.58
N TRP A 17 6.48 8.97 -9.90
CA TRP A 17 5.24 9.71 -10.12
C TRP A 17 5.45 11.16 -10.61
N ASP A 18 6.65 11.54 -11.08
CA ASP A 18 6.95 12.78 -11.83
C ASP A 18 6.01 13.97 -11.50
N ASP A 19 6.13 14.52 -10.29
CA ASP A 19 5.37 15.66 -9.74
C ASP A 19 3.85 15.47 -9.55
N GLN A 20 3.30 14.28 -9.76
CA GLN A 20 1.91 13.97 -9.43
C GLN A 20 1.69 13.90 -7.93
N ALA A 21 0.46 14.25 -7.50
CA ALA A 21 0.05 14.12 -6.11
C ALA A 21 0.05 12.64 -5.68
N VAL A 22 0.79 12.35 -4.62
CA VAL A 22 0.96 11.01 -4.03
C VAL A 22 0.28 10.95 -2.67
N LEU A 23 -0.67 10.02 -2.52
CA LEU A 23 -1.26 9.69 -1.22
C LEU A 23 -0.46 8.55 -0.56
N LEU A 24 0.07 8.78 0.64
CA LEU A 24 0.82 7.77 1.40
C LEU A 24 0.01 7.28 2.60
N THR A 25 0.05 5.97 2.83
CA THR A 25 -0.54 5.32 4.01
C THR A 25 0.32 4.14 4.47
N GLY A 26 -0.03 3.57 5.61
CA GLY A 26 0.72 2.52 6.28
C GLY A 26 1.60 3.07 7.41
N GLU A 27 2.47 2.21 7.91
CA GLU A 27 3.44 2.55 8.94
C GLU A 27 4.60 3.33 8.31
N ILE A 28 4.82 4.55 8.79
CA ILE A 28 5.90 5.44 8.34
C ILE A 28 6.69 5.84 9.56
N ASP A 29 8.01 5.65 9.50
CA ASP A 29 8.90 6.02 10.60
C ASP A 29 8.78 7.53 10.92
N PRO A 30 8.72 7.93 12.21
CA PRO A 30 8.58 9.33 12.58
C PRO A 30 9.66 10.25 11.99
N SER A 31 10.91 9.77 11.88
CA SER A 31 12.02 10.55 11.32
C SER A 31 11.83 10.80 9.82
N GLN A 32 11.28 9.83 9.10
CA GLN A 32 11.04 9.92 7.65
C GLN A 32 9.78 10.75 7.36
N ARG A 33 8.78 10.68 8.24
CA ARG A 33 7.50 11.39 8.11
C ARG A 33 7.68 12.89 7.94
N ALA A 34 8.58 13.51 8.70
CA ALA A 34 8.83 14.95 8.60
C ALA A 34 9.34 15.35 7.22
N SER A 35 10.34 14.62 6.70
CA SER A 35 10.90 14.84 5.36
C SER A 35 9.90 14.54 4.24
N LEU A 36 9.03 13.55 4.39
CA LEU A 36 7.99 13.23 3.41
C LEU A 36 6.89 14.31 3.40
N SER A 37 6.45 14.80 4.56
CA SER A 37 5.45 15.86 4.65
C SER A 37 5.93 17.22 4.13
N ALA A 38 7.25 17.41 3.99
CA ALA A 38 7.82 18.62 3.39
C ALA A 38 7.77 18.61 1.85
N GLN A 39 7.52 17.44 1.23
CA GLN A 39 7.38 17.32 -0.21
C GLN A 39 5.99 17.81 -0.64
N PRO A 40 5.88 18.82 -1.53
CA PRO A 40 4.61 19.46 -1.86
C PRO A 40 3.60 18.50 -2.51
N GLN A 41 4.09 17.47 -3.19
CA GLN A 41 3.27 16.46 -3.86
C GLN A 41 2.81 15.33 -2.93
N VAL A 42 3.27 15.27 -1.67
CA VAL A 42 2.99 14.15 -0.77
C VAL A 42 1.92 14.52 0.25
N HIS A 43 0.87 13.69 0.32
CA HIS A 43 -0.15 13.75 1.36
C HIS A 43 -0.19 12.44 2.15
N ILE A 44 0.19 12.51 3.42
CA ILE A 44 0.13 11.36 4.33
C ILE A 44 -1.28 11.28 4.92
N LEU A 45 -1.97 10.16 4.69
CA LEU A 45 -3.34 9.94 5.17
C LEU A 45 -3.42 9.87 6.71
N ALA A 46 -4.60 10.16 7.24
CA ALA A 46 -4.87 10.13 8.67
C ALA A 46 -4.63 8.73 9.27
N ALA A 47 -4.28 8.67 10.56
CA ALA A 47 -3.93 7.43 11.26
C ALA A 47 -5.00 6.32 11.14
N ALA A 48 -6.27 6.68 10.97
CA ALA A 48 -7.35 5.73 10.72
C ALA A 48 -7.10 4.82 9.51
N TRP A 49 -6.43 5.33 8.47
CA TRP A 49 -6.08 4.65 7.22
C TRP A 49 -4.73 3.93 7.27
N GLN A 50 -3.91 4.20 8.29
CA GLN A 50 -2.54 3.69 8.40
C GLN A 50 -2.45 2.27 8.97
N LEU A 51 -3.51 1.80 9.64
CA LEU A 51 -3.56 0.47 10.24
C LEU A 51 -4.07 -0.58 9.25
N ARG A 52 -3.47 -1.77 9.28
CA ARG A 52 -3.97 -2.96 8.58
C ARG A 52 -5.24 -3.46 9.30
N ARG A 53 -6.39 -2.87 9.00
CA ARG A 53 -7.66 -3.27 9.62
C ARG A 53 -8.28 -4.45 8.88
N ALA A 54 -8.67 -5.48 9.63
CA ALA A 54 -9.40 -6.63 9.08
C ALA A 54 -10.67 -6.21 8.33
N GLY A 55 -11.30 -5.10 8.72
CA GLY A 55 -12.47 -4.55 8.01
C GLY A 55 -12.19 -4.13 6.55
N PHE A 56 -11.02 -3.56 6.25
CA PHE A 56 -10.65 -3.24 4.87
C PHE A 56 -10.48 -4.52 4.05
N LEU A 57 -9.85 -5.55 4.62
CA LEU A 57 -9.66 -6.84 3.95
C LEU A 57 -11.00 -7.56 3.73
N ALA A 58 -11.93 -7.48 4.69
CA ALA A 58 -13.27 -8.05 4.55
C ALA A 58 -14.06 -7.39 3.42
N GLU A 59 -13.99 -6.06 3.29
CA GLU A 59 -14.63 -5.32 2.21
C GLU A 59 -14.04 -5.69 0.84
N LEU A 60 -12.71 -5.77 0.72
CA LEU A 60 -12.06 -6.22 -0.51
C LEU A 60 -12.45 -7.64 -0.90
N GLY A 61 -12.47 -8.58 0.05
CA GLY A 61 -12.90 -9.95 -0.18
C GLY A 61 -14.39 -10.05 -0.58
N TRP A 62 -15.24 -9.22 0.02
CA TRP A 62 -16.66 -9.13 -0.34
C TRP A 62 -16.86 -8.60 -1.76
N GLN A 63 -16.10 -7.58 -2.17
CA GLN A 63 -16.13 -7.04 -3.53
C GLN A 63 -15.69 -8.10 -4.56
N ALA A 64 -14.57 -8.79 -4.31
CA ALA A 64 -14.08 -9.88 -5.15
C ALA A 64 -15.15 -10.97 -5.33
N LEU A 65 -15.76 -11.45 -4.23
CA LEU A 65 -16.81 -12.45 -4.26
C LEU A 65 -18.02 -12.00 -5.10
N ARG A 66 -18.46 -10.74 -4.95
CA ARG A 66 -19.58 -10.18 -5.70
C ARG A 66 -19.29 -10.01 -7.20
N ASN A 67 -18.02 -9.83 -7.55
CA ASN A 67 -17.57 -9.74 -8.94
C ASN A 67 -17.40 -11.13 -9.60
N GLY A 68 -17.69 -12.21 -8.88
CA GLY A 68 -17.54 -13.58 -9.38
C GLY A 68 -16.09 -14.05 -9.47
N GLU A 69 -15.18 -13.39 -8.74
CA GLU A 69 -13.82 -13.90 -8.58
C GLU A 69 -13.88 -15.25 -7.85
N ALA A 70 -13.08 -16.21 -8.32
CA ALA A 70 -13.08 -17.55 -7.75
C ALA A 70 -12.70 -17.50 -6.27
N VAL A 71 -13.42 -18.22 -5.43
CA VAL A 71 -13.03 -18.40 -4.03
C VAL A 71 -11.76 -19.24 -4.02
N ASP A 72 -10.66 -18.66 -3.55
CA ASP A 72 -9.37 -19.33 -3.48
C ASP A 72 -9.44 -20.61 -2.62
N ASP A 73 -8.75 -21.67 -3.07
CA ASP A 73 -8.52 -22.85 -2.27
C ASP A 73 -7.61 -22.49 -1.08
N PRO A 74 -8.08 -22.64 0.18
CA PRO A 74 -7.29 -22.28 1.36
C PRO A 74 -5.92 -22.97 1.44
N SER A 75 -5.78 -24.15 0.82
CA SER A 75 -4.53 -24.90 0.79
C SER A 75 -3.45 -24.28 -0.11
N LEU A 76 -3.85 -23.38 -1.01
CA LEU A 76 -2.96 -22.68 -1.94
C LEU A 76 -2.48 -21.31 -1.41
N LEU A 77 -2.93 -20.90 -0.22
CA LEU A 77 -2.55 -19.62 0.37
C LEU A 77 -1.06 -19.60 0.72
N ASN A 78 -0.34 -18.64 0.14
CA ASN A 78 1.08 -18.46 0.34
C ASN A 78 1.39 -17.02 0.82
N PRO A 79 2.26 -16.85 1.83
CA PRO A 79 2.67 -15.52 2.25
C PRO A 79 3.52 -14.82 1.18
N LEU A 80 3.26 -13.53 0.95
CA LEU A 80 4.09 -12.71 0.08
C LEU A 80 5.21 -12.04 0.88
N TYR A 81 6.43 -12.55 0.75
CA TYR A 81 7.63 -11.92 1.29
C TYR A 81 8.40 -11.23 0.17
N LEU A 82 8.63 -9.93 0.31
CA LEU A 82 9.46 -9.16 -0.61
C LEU A 82 10.88 -9.02 -0.02
N LYS A 83 11.90 -9.11 -0.86
CA LYS A 83 13.30 -8.86 -0.50
C LYS A 83 13.87 -7.80 -1.41
N SER A 84 14.62 -6.86 -0.85
CA SER A 84 15.55 -6.04 -1.62
C SER A 84 16.82 -6.87 -1.87
N SER A 85 17.34 -6.85 -3.11
CA SER A 85 18.66 -7.38 -3.43
C SER A 85 19.76 -6.44 -2.94
#